data_AF-K2JQ33-F1
#
_entry.id   AF-K2JQ33-F1
#
_cell.length_a   1.000
_cell.length_b   1.000
_cell.length_c   1.000
_cell.angle_alpha   90.00
_cell.angle_beta   90.00
_cell.angle_gamma   90.00
#
_symmetry.space_group_name_H-M   'P 1'
#
loop_
_entity.id
_entity.type
_entity.pdbx_description
1 polymer ?
#
loop_
_entity_poly.entity_id
_entity_poly.type
_entity_poly.pdbx_seq_one_letter_code
_entity_poly.pdbx_strand_id
1 'polypeptide(L)'
;MNKSLVALALLALVPTVQAADDNEQLAREKARAAVMAAEDGNLKHRILEEPSRRYYDWGAVLNKDFQVMALTPGSDAALMGVKKQDKILSINGKLTERRDLKEVLAQLNDLDEGDFINVLVSRGDDKLTLSSKVHVQVMPAWRLEIQPNSSEPKEATAQGSCGRVSVFFTPPQARDLYPAYVNKIDGEGVLRTRDTFKLTPGEHSIELHELIQDFRLTRRGGGLQMAKPIKLQVEANTVYYMAAKFIPEKRFDTFKDGFWEPVVWKVAPKTCD
;
A
#
# COMPACT_ATOMS: atom_id res chain seq x y z
N MET A 1 -9.32 62.02 8.58
CA MET A 1 -9.02 61.24 7.36
C MET A 1 -7.88 60.28 7.67
N ASN A 2 -8.19 59.04 8.05
CA ASN A 2 -7.20 57.98 8.25
C ASN A 2 -7.67 56.72 7.53
N LYS A 3 -6.84 56.21 6.62
CA LYS A 3 -7.06 54.98 5.87
C LYS A 3 -6.57 53.81 6.72
N SER A 4 -7.46 52.94 7.16
CA SER A 4 -7.11 51.60 7.66
C SER A 4 -7.65 50.57 6.68
N LEU A 5 -6.74 49.99 5.89
CA LEU A 5 -6.94 48.72 5.20
C LEU A 5 -6.85 47.60 6.24
N VAL A 6 -7.94 46.88 6.46
CA VAL A 6 -7.93 45.60 7.16
C VAL A 6 -8.06 44.52 6.09
N ALA A 7 -6.95 43.83 5.83
CA ALA A 7 -6.93 42.62 5.02
C ALA A 7 -7.41 41.45 5.90
N LEU A 8 -8.61 40.93 5.61
CA LEU A 8 -9.11 39.71 6.23
C LEU A 8 -8.56 38.51 5.45
N ALA A 9 -7.53 37.86 6.01
CA ALA A 9 -7.03 36.60 5.48
C ALA A 9 -8.04 35.48 5.79
N LEU A 10 -8.71 34.96 4.75
CA LEU A 10 -9.46 33.71 4.85
C LEU A 10 -8.45 32.55 4.95
N LEU A 11 -8.29 32.00 6.16
CA LEU A 11 -7.76 30.64 6.32
C LEU A 11 -8.81 29.67 5.76
N ALA A 12 -8.53 29.11 4.58
CA ALA A 12 -9.25 27.96 4.07
C ALA A 12 -8.90 26.74 4.92
N LEU A 13 -9.81 26.34 5.82
CA LEU A 13 -9.79 25.00 6.40
C LEU A 13 -10.15 23.99 5.31
N VAL A 14 -9.13 23.29 4.81
CA VAL A 14 -9.31 22.09 3.98
C VAL A 14 -9.84 20.98 4.90
N PRO A 15 -11.02 20.39 4.63
CA PRO A 15 -11.48 19.23 5.38
C PRO A 15 -10.59 18.03 5.07
N THR A 16 -10.11 17.42 6.15
CA THR A 16 -9.15 16.33 6.25
C THR A 16 -9.69 15.02 5.67
N VAL A 17 -9.15 14.60 4.52
CA VAL A 17 -9.13 13.21 4.00
C VAL A 17 -8.15 12.40 4.86
N GLN A 18 -8.32 12.41 6.18
CA GLN A 18 -7.28 11.92 7.10
C GLN A 18 -7.69 10.60 7.76
N ALA A 19 -8.96 10.47 8.19
CA ALA A 19 -9.39 9.32 8.98
C ALA A 19 -9.33 7.94 8.27
N ALA A 20 -9.49 7.88 6.94
CA ALA A 20 -9.39 6.62 6.19
C ALA A 20 -7.93 6.27 5.84
N ASP A 21 -7.14 7.27 5.48
CA ASP A 21 -5.71 7.15 5.21
C ASP A 21 -4.93 6.80 6.48
N ASP A 22 -5.30 7.37 7.63
CA ASP A 22 -4.67 7.12 8.93
C ASP A 22 -4.81 5.65 9.35
N ASN A 23 -5.97 5.03 9.12
CA ASN A 23 -6.20 3.63 9.46
C ASN A 23 -5.39 2.68 8.56
N GLU A 24 -5.31 2.97 7.25
CA GLU A 24 -4.51 2.17 6.32
C GLU A 24 -3.01 2.35 6.57
N GLN A 25 -2.56 3.58 6.85
CA GLN A 25 -1.17 3.87 7.20
C GLN A 25 -0.79 3.21 8.52
N LEU A 26 -1.65 3.25 9.54
CA LEU A 26 -1.46 2.56 10.81
C LEU A 26 -1.40 1.04 10.63
N ALA A 27 -2.27 0.47 9.79
CA ALA A 27 -2.25 -0.96 9.47
C ALA A 27 -0.94 -1.36 8.76
N ARG A 28 -0.49 -0.55 7.79
CA ARG A 28 0.79 -0.75 7.08
C ARG A 28 1.99 -0.61 8.02
N GLU A 29 1.97 0.34 8.94
CA GLU A 29 3.03 0.55 9.92
C GLU A 29 3.09 -0.60 10.93
N LYS A 30 1.95 -1.08 11.42
CA LYS A 30 1.86 -2.29 12.27
C LYS A 30 2.34 -3.54 11.56
N ALA A 31 1.96 -3.73 10.30
CA ALA A 31 2.44 -4.85 9.47
C ALA A 31 3.95 -4.78 9.26
N ARG A 32 4.50 -3.58 8.95
CA ARG A 32 5.95 -3.36 8.85
C ARG A 32 6.65 -3.65 10.16
N ALA A 33 6.16 -3.14 11.28
CA ALA A 33 6.73 -3.39 12.60
C ALA A 33 6.72 -4.88 12.96
N ALA A 34 5.65 -5.61 12.63
CA ALA A 34 5.54 -7.05 12.86
C ALA A 34 6.55 -7.84 12.01
N VAL A 35 6.75 -7.48 10.73
CA VAL A 35 7.74 -8.11 9.86
C VAL A 35 9.17 -7.77 10.29
N MET A 36 9.45 -6.53 10.67
CA MET A 36 10.78 -6.14 11.17
C MET A 36 11.12 -6.86 12.48
N ALA A 37 10.16 -6.96 13.41
CA ALA A 37 10.32 -7.77 14.62
C ALA A 37 10.47 -9.27 14.31
N ALA A 38 9.96 -9.73 13.15
CA ALA A 38 10.14 -11.10 12.70
C ALA A 38 11.56 -11.41 12.22
N GLU A 39 12.27 -10.41 11.71
CA GLU A 39 13.63 -10.56 11.17
C GLU A 39 14.71 -10.47 12.25
N ASP A 40 14.51 -9.72 13.33
CA ASP A 40 15.50 -9.56 14.42
C ASP A 40 15.69 -10.80 15.32
N GLY A 41 15.11 -11.95 14.96
CA GLY A 41 15.22 -13.20 15.73
C GLY A 41 14.48 -13.21 17.08
N ASN A 42 13.86 -12.09 17.46
CA ASN A 42 13.06 -11.95 18.69
C ASN A 42 11.56 -12.12 18.41
N LEU A 43 11.23 -13.15 17.62
CA LEU A 43 9.85 -13.54 17.35
C LEU A 43 9.24 -14.16 18.60
N LYS A 44 8.63 -13.32 19.45
CA LYS A 44 7.61 -13.84 20.37
C LYS A 44 6.38 -14.18 19.55
N HIS A 45 5.67 -15.22 19.95
CA HIS A 45 4.34 -15.52 19.42
C HIS A 45 3.49 -14.23 19.39
N ARG A 46 2.95 -13.90 18.22
CA ARG A 46 2.08 -12.74 18.00
C ARG A 46 0.80 -13.19 17.33
N ILE A 47 -0.31 -12.75 17.90
CA ILE A 47 -1.63 -12.91 17.29
C ILE A 47 -2.08 -11.50 16.90
N LEU A 48 -2.42 -11.34 15.63
CA LEU A 48 -3.16 -10.19 15.12
C LEU A 48 -4.54 -10.71 14.71
N GLU A 49 -5.60 -10.08 15.19
CA GLU A 49 -6.95 -10.49 14.85
C GLU A 49 -7.88 -9.29 14.69
N GLU A 50 -8.85 -9.42 13.80
CA GLU A 50 -10.00 -8.51 13.72
C GLU A 50 -11.29 -9.32 13.75
N PRO A 51 -12.31 -8.86 14.50
CA PRO A 51 -13.60 -9.50 14.51
C PRO A 51 -14.31 -9.31 13.16
N SER A 52 -15.25 -10.21 12.86
CA SER A 52 -16.11 -10.05 11.70
C SER A 52 -16.91 -8.77 11.84
N ARG A 53 -16.94 -7.95 10.79
CA ARG A 53 -17.76 -6.74 10.75
C ARG A 53 -18.64 -6.75 9.51
N ARG A 54 -19.85 -6.25 9.69
CA ARG A 54 -20.81 -6.04 8.61
C ARG A 54 -20.77 -4.57 8.26
N TYR A 55 -20.85 -4.25 6.99
CA TYR A 55 -21.09 -2.88 6.56
C TYR A 55 -22.06 -2.90 5.39
N TYR A 56 -23.02 -2.00 5.43
CA TYR A 56 -23.87 -1.74 4.29
C TYR A 56 -23.23 -0.65 3.43
N ASP A 57 -22.97 -0.96 2.17
CA ASP A 57 -22.59 0.02 1.17
C ASP A 57 -23.71 0.15 0.13
N TRP A 58 -24.49 1.23 0.22
CA TRP A 58 -25.56 1.52 -0.73
C TRP A 58 -25.02 1.76 -2.16
N GLY A 59 -23.76 2.19 -2.29
CA GLY A 59 -23.06 2.34 -3.57
C GLY A 59 -23.35 3.61 -4.35
N ALA A 60 -24.05 4.60 -3.78
CA ALA A 60 -24.16 5.94 -4.36
C ALA A 60 -23.20 6.92 -3.65
N VAL A 61 -22.38 7.60 -4.44
CA VAL A 61 -21.55 8.70 -3.95
C VAL A 61 -22.35 9.99 -4.01
N LEU A 62 -22.54 10.63 -2.87
CA LEU A 62 -23.30 11.88 -2.76
C LEU A 62 -22.38 13.08 -2.51
N ASN A 63 -22.74 14.25 -3.04
CA ASN A 63 -22.18 15.50 -2.56
C ASN A 63 -22.94 16.02 -1.32
N LYS A 64 -22.48 17.12 -0.73
CA LYS A 64 -23.10 17.76 0.44
C LYS A 64 -24.56 18.20 0.23
N ASP A 65 -24.97 18.38 -1.02
CA ASP A 65 -26.32 18.80 -1.41
C ASP A 65 -27.22 17.58 -1.74
N PHE A 66 -26.77 16.37 -1.39
CA PHE A 66 -27.42 15.09 -1.63
C PHE A 66 -27.65 14.77 -3.12
N GLN A 67 -26.82 15.33 -4.00
CA GLN A 67 -26.80 14.97 -5.41
C GLN A 67 -25.89 13.76 -5.65
N VAL A 68 -26.38 12.81 -6.44
CA VAL A 68 -25.64 11.61 -6.83
C VAL A 68 -24.54 11.97 -7.83
N MET A 69 -23.29 11.81 -7.42
CA MET A 69 -22.10 12.10 -8.22
C MET A 69 -21.63 10.88 -9.01
N ALA A 70 -21.72 9.70 -8.41
CA ALA A 70 -21.32 8.43 -9.01
C ALA A 70 -22.11 7.27 -8.40
N LEU A 71 -22.12 6.14 -9.10
CA LEU A 71 -22.74 4.89 -8.68
C LEU A 71 -21.75 3.74 -8.88
N THR A 72 -21.64 2.88 -7.88
CA THR A 72 -20.89 1.63 -7.97
C THR A 72 -21.71 0.61 -8.78
N PRO A 73 -21.17 0.04 -9.89
CA PRO A 73 -21.87 -0.98 -10.65
C PRO A 73 -22.25 -2.20 -9.80
N GLY A 74 -23.49 -2.67 -9.93
CA GLY A 74 -24.00 -3.82 -9.17
C GLY A 74 -24.39 -3.52 -7.72
N SER A 75 -24.27 -2.27 -7.26
CA SER A 75 -24.76 -1.86 -5.94
C SER A 75 -26.28 -1.75 -5.88
N ASP A 76 -26.84 -1.73 -4.67
CA ASP A 76 -28.28 -1.53 -4.44
C ASP A 76 -28.80 -0.23 -5.04
N ALA A 77 -28.05 0.88 -4.93
CA ALA A 77 -28.42 2.14 -5.57
C ALA A 77 -28.52 2.00 -7.10
N ALA A 78 -27.57 1.32 -7.72
CA ALA A 78 -27.59 1.11 -9.17
C ALA A 78 -28.74 0.19 -9.59
N LEU A 79 -28.95 -0.92 -8.87
CA LEU A 79 -29.98 -1.91 -9.15
C LEU A 79 -31.40 -1.36 -8.95
N MET A 80 -31.60 -0.49 -7.97
CA MET A 80 -32.88 0.17 -7.72
C MET A 80 -33.18 1.32 -8.71
N GLY A 81 -32.24 1.63 -9.61
CA GLY A 81 -32.44 2.59 -10.68
C GLY A 81 -32.13 4.05 -10.30
N VAL A 82 -31.35 4.28 -9.24
CA VAL A 82 -30.74 5.60 -9.00
C VAL A 82 -29.82 5.93 -10.17
N LYS A 83 -29.76 7.20 -10.56
CA LYS A 83 -28.91 7.69 -11.64
C LYS A 83 -28.02 8.82 -11.16
N LYS A 84 -26.91 9.01 -11.87
CA LYS A 84 -26.07 10.20 -11.72
C LYS A 84 -26.92 11.46 -11.90
N GLN A 85 -26.65 12.48 -11.09
CA GLN A 85 -27.36 13.76 -11.00
C GLN A 85 -28.73 13.72 -10.33
N ASP A 86 -29.27 12.55 -9.97
CA ASP A 86 -30.46 12.49 -9.11
C ASP A 86 -30.19 13.25 -7.80
N LYS A 87 -31.15 14.05 -7.34
CA LYS A 87 -31.10 14.68 -6.02
C LYS A 87 -31.91 13.85 -5.04
N ILE A 88 -31.28 13.34 -3.99
CA ILE A 88 -31.96 12.58 -2.95
C ILE A 88 -32.72 13.54 -2.03
N LEU A 89 -34.05 13.42 -2.00
CA LEU A 89 -34.94 14.27 -1.20
C LEU A 89 -35.27 13.63 0.16
N SER A 90 -35.39 12.30 0.19
CA SER A 90 -35.59 11.57 1.44
C SER A 90 -35.09 10.13 1.36
N ILE A 91 -34.65 9.59 2.49
CA ILE A 91 -34.34 8.17 2.67
C ILE A 91 -35.21 7.65 3.82
N ASN A 92 -35.93 6.56 3.59
CA ASN A 92 -36.88 5.94 4.53
C ASN A 92 -37.85 6.98 5.14
N GLY A 93 -38.36 7.88 4.31
CA GLY A 93 -39.30 8.94 4.69
C GLY A 93 -38.69 10.13 5.45
N LYS A 94 -37.38 10.12 5.74
CA LYS A 94 -36.68 11.23 6.41
C LYS A 94 -36.09 12.18 5.37
N LEU A 95 -36.49 13.45 5.43
CA LEU A 95 -36.01 14.50 4.53
C LEU A 95 -34.51 14.77 4.72
N THR A 96 -33.77 14.80 3.61
CA THR A 96 -32.32 15.04 3.58
C THR A 96 -31.97 16.52 3.81
N GLU A 97 -32.77 17.46 3.31
CA GLU A 97 -32.53 18.91 3.45
C GLU A 97 -32.56 19.42 4.90
N ARG A 98 -33.07 18.59 5.84
CA ARG A 98 -33.11 18.89 7.27
C ARG A 98 -32.01 18.17 8.05
N ARG A 99 -31.06 17.51 7.38
CA ARG A 99 -30.05 16.64 7.99
C ARG A 99 -28.68 16.88 7.38
N ASP A 100 -27.66 16.64 8.19
CA ASP A 100 -26.29 16.56 7.69
C ASP A 100 -26.09 15.23 6.94
N LEU A 101 -25.26 15.26 5.89
CA LEU A 101 -24.92 14.06 5.11
C LEU A 101 -24.38 12.94 6.01
N LYS A 102 -23.58 13.26 7.03
CA LYS A 102 -23.03 12.28 7.98
C LYS A 102 -24.12 11.52 8.73
N GLU A 103 -25.20 12.19 9.13
CA GLU A 103 -26.32 11.54 9.83
C GLU A 103 -27.07 10.59 8.90
N VAL A 104 -27.25 10.99 7.64
CA VAL A 104 -27.92 10.16 6.64
C VAL A 104 -27.10 8.92 6.33
N LEU A 105 -25.78 9.07 6.17
CA LEU A 105 -24.87 7.94 5.95
C LEU A 105 -24.82 7.01 7.17
N ALA A 106 -24.84 7.54 8.38
CA ALA A 106 -24.92 6.71 9.60
C ALA A 106 -26.21 5.87 9.63
N GLN A 107 -27.36 6.47 9.27
CA GLN A 107 -28.63 5.75 9.20
C GLN A 107 -28.67 4.67 8.12
N LEU A 108 -27.96 4.86 7.02
CA LEU A 108 -27.82 3.82 6.00
C LEU A 108 -26.98 2.65 6.55
N ASN A 109 -25.88 2.94 7.24
CA ASN A 109 -25.01 1.91 7.82
C ASN A 109 -25.68 1.04 8.89
N ASP A 110 -26.78 1.52 9.49
CA ASP A 110 -27.56 0.79 10.49
C ASP A 110 -28.59 -0.18 9.88
N LEU A 111 -28.73 -0.24 8.54
CA LEU A 111 -29.65 -1.16 7.88
C LEU A 111 -29.12 -2.61 7.89
N ASP A 112 -30.02 -3.55 8.14
CA ASP A 112 -29.71 -4.98 8.21
C ASP A 112 -29.94 -5.70 6.87
N GLU A 113 -29.32 -6.87 6.73
CA GLU A 113 -29.52 -7.76 5.58
C GLU A 113 -31.01 -8.04 5.38
N GLY A 114 -31.50 -7.68 4.21
CA GLY A 114 -32.88 -7.90 3.82
C GLY A 114 -33.90 -6.86 4.27
N ASP A 115 -33.47 -5.80 4.96
CA ASP A 115 -34.27 -4.60 5.13
C ASP A 115 -34.65 -3.97 3.77
N PHE A 116 -35.62 -3.07 3.78
CA PHE A 116 -35.98 -2.28 2.61
C PHE A 116 -35.51 -0.84 2.76
N ILE A 117 -34.78 -0.38 1.75
CA ILE A 117 -34.46 1.04 1.59
C ILE A 117 -35.44 1.67 0.60
N ASN A 118 -36.03 2.79 1.00
CA ASN A 118 -36.92 3.60 0.18
C ASN A 118 -36.33 4.99 0.00
N VAL A 119 -36.14 5.41 -1.25
CA VAL A 119 -35.47 6.66 -1.58
C VAL A 119 -36.35 7.49 -2.50
N LEU A 120 -36.65 8.71 -2.08
CA LEU A 120 -37.32 9.69 -2.93
C LEU A 120 -36.25 10.52 -3.64
N VAL A 121 -36.26 10.50 -4.96
CA VAL A 121 -35.32 11.25 -5.79
C VAL A 121 -36.03 12.29 -6.65
N SER A 122 -35.37 13.42 -6.86
CA SER A 122 -35.71 14.38 -7.92
C SER A 122 -34.83 14.12 -9.13
N ARG A 123 -35.45 13.86 -10.28
CA ARG A 123 -34.77 13.64 -11.56
C ARG A 123 -35.34 14.62 -12.59
N GLY A 124 -34.64 15.73 -12.79
CA GLY A 124 -35.24 16.88 -13.46
C GLY A 124 -36.46 17.35 -12.67
N ASP A 125 -37.61 17.46 -13.34
CA ASP A 125 -38.88 17.87 -12.73
C ASP A 125 -39.66 16.72 -12.07
N ASP A 126 -39.28 15.46 -12.35
CA ASP A 126 -39.96 14.29 -11.83
C ASP A 126 -39.50 13.93 -10.42
N LYS A 127 -40.44 13.46 -9.60
CA LYS A 127 -40.17 12.84 -8.30
C LYS A 127 -40.47 11.36 -8.35
N LEU A 128 -39.47 10.54 -8.06
CA LEU A 128 -39.57 9.08 -8.14
C LEU A 128 -39.27 8.48 -6.77
N THR A 129 -40.13 7.55 -6.33
CA THR A 129 -39.81 6.71 -5.18
C THR A 129 -39.21 5.42 -5.68
N LEU A 130 -37.99 5.14 -5.27
CA LEU A 130 -37.23 3.94 -5.62
C LEU A 130 -37.08 3.09 -4.36
N SER A 131 -37.21 1.77 -4.51
CA SER A 131 -37.12 0.84 -3.38
C SER A 131 -36.26 -0.36 -3.74
N SER A 132 -35.47 -0.84 -2.78
CA SER A 132 -34.69 -2.07 -2.92
C SER A 132 -34.56 -2.78 -1.60
N LYS A 133 -34.28 -4.08 -1.69
CA LYS A 133 -33.79 -4.87 -0.58
C LYS A 133 -32.31 -4.55 -0.34
N VAL A 134 -31.93 -4.47 0.94
CA VAL A 134 -30.57 -4.19 1.42
C VAL A 134 -29.72 -5.45 1.34
N HIS A 135 -28.58 -5.37 0.67
CA HIS A 135 -27.55 -6.42 0.66
C HIS A 135 -26.29 -5.96 1.38
N VAL A 136 -26.04 -6.52 2.55
CA VAL A 136 -24.93 -6.18 3.44
C VAL A 136 -23.70 -7.00 3.08
N GLN A 137 -22.53 -6.35 3.08
CA GLN A 137 -21.26 -7.03 2.90
C GLN A 137 -20.70 -7.45 4.25
N VAL A 138 -20.25 -8.71 4.33
CA VAL A 138 -19.61 -9.26 5.52
C VAL A 138 -18.11 -9.29 5.29
N MET A 139 -17.39 -8.51 6.09
CA MET A 139 -15.95 -8.68 6.24
C MET A 139 -15.72 -9.78 7.27
N PRO A 140 -15.13 -10.92 6.87
CA PRO A 140 -14.95 -12.05 7.78
C PRO A 140 -14.00 -11.67 8.92
N ALA A 141 -14.16 -12.36 10.05
CA ALA A 141 -13.15 -12.33 11.09
C ALA A 141 -11.85 -12.90 10.52
N TRP A 142 -10.72 -12.29 10.85
CA TRP A 142 -9.42 -12.84 10.49
C TRP A 142 -8.53 -12.93 11.73
N ARG A 143 -7.70 -13.96 11.76
CA ARG A 143 -6.67 -14.17 12.78
C ARG A 143 -5.39 -14.57 12.07
N LEU A 144 -4.37 -13.74 12.20
CA LEU A 144 -3.01 -14.01 11.76
C LEU A 144 -2.20 -14.39 13.00
N GLU A 145 -1.73 -15.62 13.02
CA GLU A 145 -0.84 -16.11 14.05
C GLU A 145 0.57 -16.21 13.50
N ILE A 146 1.48 -15.44 14.08
CA ILE A 146 2.90 -15.46 13.78
C ILE A 146 3.53 -16.29 14.89
N GLN A 147 3.68 -17.59 14.62
CA GLN A 147 4.55 -18.43 15.42
C GLN A 147 5.98 -18.26 14.89
N PRO A 148 6.99 -17.97 15.73
CA PRO A 148 8.33 -18.39 15.36
C PRO A 148 8.26 -19.89 15.07
N ASN A 149 8.85 -20.35 13.97
CA ASN A 149 9.05 -21.79 13.81
C ASN A 149 9.93 -22.26 14.99
N SER A 150 9.30 -22.75 16.05
CA SER A 150 9.92 -23.70 16.98
C SER A 150 9.80 -25.09 16.37
N SER A 151 10.21 -25.24 15.12
CA SER A 151 10.93 -26.45 14.79
C SER A 151 12.30 -26.25 15.43
N GLU A 152 12.48 -26.81 16.62
CA GLU A 152 13.74 -27.50 16.87
C GLU A 152 13.70 -28.79 16.02
N PRO A 153 14.47 -28.91 14.94
CA PRO A 153 15.13 -30.16 14.67
C PRO A 153 16.34 -30.23 15.58
N LYS A 154 16.35 -31.30 16.38
CA LYS A 154 17.50 -31.91 17.03
C LYS A 154 18.77 -31.74 16.19
N GLU A 155 19.89 -31.58 16.90
CA GLU A 155 21.25 -31.69 16.38
C GLU A 155 21.35 -32.61 15.15
N ALA A 156 21.64 -31.98 14.01
CA ALA A 156 22.37 -32.60 12.92
C ALA A 156 23.61 -31.73 12.70
N THR A 157 24.66 -32.07 13.46
CA THR A 157 26.08 -31.95 13.14
C THR A 157 26.44 -31.09 11.91
N ALA A 158 26.97 -29.90 12.20
CA ALA A 158 27.85 -29.05 11.41
C ALA A 158 28.16 -29.46 9.96
N GLN A 159 27.51 -28.85 8.95
CA GLN A 159 28.17 -28.42 7.71
C GLN A 159 27.41 -27.26 7.05
N GLY A 160 28.02 -26.08 7.08
CA GLY A 160 27.68 -24.96 6.19
C GLY A 160 26.97 -23.78 6.85
N SER A 161 27.72 -22.93 7.56
CA SER A 161 27.32 -21.53 7.73
C SER A 161 26.99 -20.92 6.35
N CYS A 162 25.97 -20.08 6.25
CA CYS A 162 25.55 -19.42 5.01
C CYS A 162 25.25 -17.94 5.26
N GLY A 163 25.24 -17.11 4.24
CA GLY A 163 24.59 -15.81 4.25
C GLY A 163 23.62 -15.70 3.08
N ARG A 164 22.88 -14.60 3.02
CA ARG A 164 21.89 -14.37 1.97
C ARG A 164 22.03 -12.98 1.37
N VAL A 165 21.83 -12.89 0.07
CA VAL A 165 21.67 -11.62 -0.64
C VAL A 165 20.24 -11.57 -1.16
N SER A 166 19.54 -10.47 -0.92
CA SER A 166 18.15 -10.32 -1.30
C SER A 166 17.87 -8.98 -1.96
N VAL A 167 17.09 -9.02 -3.04
CA VAL A 167 16.51 -7.85 -3.72
C VAL A 167 14.98 -7.80 -3.55
N PHE A 168 14.43 -8.66 -2.69
CA PHE A 168 13.00 -8.85 -2.52
C PHE A 168 12.26 -7.61 -2.00
N PHE A 169 12.84 -6.91 -1.03
CA PHE A 169 12.19 -5.73 -0.46
C PHE A 169 12.29 -4.51 -1.36
N THR A 170 11.18 -3.80 -1.50
CA THR A 170 11.16 -2.48 -2.13
C THR A 170 11.94 -1.48 -1.24
N PRO A 171 13.05 -0.91 -1.72
CA PRO A 171 13.82 0.04 -0.95
C PRO A 171 13.10 1.39 -0.84
N PRO A 172 13.45 2.24 0.14
CA PRO A 172 12.81 3.54 0.33
C PRO A 172 13.27 4.54 -0.74
N GLN A 173 12.45 4.74 -1.77
CA GLN A 173 12.70 5.67 -2.87
C GLN A 173 12.94 7.12 -2.43
N ALA A 174 12.38 7.52 -1.28
CA ALA A 174 12.64 8.85 -0.67
C ALA A 174 14.12 9.09 -0.33
N ARG A 175 14.95 8.05 -0.28
CA ARG A 175 16.41 8.13 -0.10
C ARG A 175 17.18 7.84 -1.39
N ASP A 176 16.54 8.03 -2.54
CA ASP A 176 17.08 7.73 -3.86
C ASP A 176 17.49 6.24 -4.03
N LEU A 177 16.83 5.33 -3.31
CA LEU A 177 17.05 3.89 -3.38
C LEU A 177 15.91 3.20 -4.13
N TYR A 178 16.24 2.48 -5.21
CA TYR A 178 15.29 1.87 -6.13
C TYR A 178 15.49 0.35 -6.22
N PRO A 179 14.44 -0.39 -6.60
CA PRO A 179 14.55 -1.82 -6.86
C PRO A 179 15.67 -2.14 -7.87
N ALA A 180 16.22 -3.34 -7.75
CA ALA A 180 17.23 -3.89 -8.62
C ALA A 180 16.99 -5.40 -8.76
N TYR A 181 17.58 -6.03 -9.77
CA TYR A 181 17.64 -7.49 -9.86
C TYR A 181 19.09 -7.96 -9.97
N VAL A 182 19.35 -9.20 -9.56
CA VAL A 182 20.67 -9.81 -9.67
C VAL A 182 20.83 -10.46 -11.04
N ASN A 183 21.91 -10.11 -11.74
CA ASN A 183 22.23 -10.66 -13.06
C ASN A 183 23.24 -11.82 -12.94
N LYS A 184 24.27 -11.64 -12.11
CA LYS A 184 25.30 -12.66 -11.86
C LYS A 184 25.78 -12.64 -10.41
N ILE A 185 26.28 -13.78 -9.94
CA ILE A 185 27.01 -13.91 -8.67
C ILE A 185 28.30 -14.69 -8.97
N ASP A 186 29.44 -14.12 -8.59
CA ASP A 186 30.78 -14.69 -8.81
C ASP A 186 31.06 -15.10 -10.28
N GLY A 187 30.48 -14.34 -11.21
CA GLY A 187 30.60 -14.58 -12.66
C GLY A 187 29.56 -15.56 -13.22
N GLU A 188 28.79 -16.26 -12.38
CA GLU A 188 27.74 -17.18 -12.78
C GLU A 188 26.40 -16.46 -12.96
N GLY A 189 25.73 -16.70 -14.10
CA GLY A 189 24.41 -16.13 -14.38
C GLY A 189 23.33 -16.73 -13.49
N VAL A 190 22.44 -15.89 -12.99
CA VAL A 190 21.31 -16.33 -12.15
C VAL A 190 19.96 -16.07 -12.81
N LEU A 191 18.93 -16.77 -12.34
CA LEU A 191 17.56 -16.53 -12.78
C LEU A 191 17.08 -15.15 -12.30
N ARG A 192 16.71 -14.28 -13.24
CA ARG A 192 16.23 -12.91 -12.96
C ARG A 192 14.95 -12.86 -12.11
N THR A 193 14.18 -13.94 -12.08
CA THR A 193 12.94 -14.07 -11.28
C THR A 193 13.20 -14.47 -9.83
N ARG A 194 14.45 -14.77 -9.45
CA ARG A 194 14.81 -15.13 -8.09
C ARG A 194 15.25 -13.88 -7.34
N ASP A 195 14.61 -13.63 -6.20
CA ASP A 195 14.87 -12.41 -5.42
C ASP A 195 15.81 -12.63 -4.22
N THR A 196 16.14 -13.88 -3.89
CA THR A 196 16.99 -14.23 -2.75
C THR A 196 17.96 -15.35 -3.11
N PHE A 197 19.22 -15.18 -2.72
CA PHE A 197 20.33 -16.07 -3.04
C PHE A 197 21.05 -16.48 -1.76
N LYS A 198 21.16 -17.79 -1.52
CA LYS A 198 21.94 -18.37 -0.41
C LYS A 198 23.40 -18.49 -0.87
N LEU A 199 24.32 -17.88 -0.12
CA LEU A 199 25.75 -17.83 -0.41
C LEU A 199 26.53 -18.41 0.77
N THR A 200 27.76 -18.85 0.51
CA THR A 200 28.72 -19.18 1.57
C THR A 200 29.18 -17.91 2.26
N PRO A 201 29.66 -17.97 3.51
CA PRO A 201 30.35 -16.84 4.10
C PRO A 201 31.68 -16.63 3.40
N GLY A 202 32.00 -15.39 3.06
CA GLY A 202 33.14 -15.08 2.21
C GLY A 202 32.93 -13.82 1.38
N GLU A 203 33.97 -13.46 0.61
CA GLU A 203 33.86 -12.37 -0.35
C GLU A 203 33.12 -12.88 -1.59
N HIS A 204 32.06 -12.18 -1.98
CA HIS A 204 31.27 -12.48 -3.17
C HIS A 204 31.14 -11.22 -4.05
N SER A 205 31.13 -11.42 -5.36
CA SER A 205 30.90 -10.37 -6.35
C SER A 205 29.51 -10.49 -6.95
N ILE A 206 28.64 -9.53 -6.65
CA ILE A 206 27.23 -9.56 -7.06
C ILE A 206 27.04 -8.51 -8.15
N GLU A 207 26.62 -8.91 -9.34
CA GLU A 207 26.26 -7.99 -10.42
C GLU A 207 24.78 -7.66 -10.34
N LEU A 208 24.46 -6.39 -10.05
CA LEU A 208 23.10 -5.88 -10.02
C LEU A 208 22.75 -5.11 -11.28
N HIS A 209 21.48 -5.08 -11.59
CA HIS A 209 20.91 -4.21 -12.61
C HIS A 209 19.79 -3.38 -11.99
N GLU A 210 19.76 -2.10 -12.31
CA GLU A 210 18.78 -1.17 -11.75
C GLU A 210 17.40 -1.29 -12.39
N LEU A 211 16.37 -0.88 -11.64
CA LEU A 211 14.97 -0.73 -12.08
C LEU A 211 14.43 0.68 -11.71
N ILE A 212 15.25 1.72 -11.88
CA ILE A 212 14.96 3.11 -11.51
C ILE A 212 13.94 3.73 -12.47
N GLN A 213 12.72 3.94 -11.99
CA GLN A 213 11.68 4.67 -12.70
C GLN A 213 11.53 6.10 -12.14
N ASP A 214 12.61 6.88 -12.18
CA ASP A 214 12.62 8.25 -11.65
C ASP A 214 12.42 9.29 -12.76
N PHE A 215 11.52 10.25 -12.52
CA PHE A 215 11.19 11.31 -13.50
C PHE A 215 12.35 12.30 -13.75
N ARG A 216 13.31 12.39 -12.83
CA ARG A 216 14.51 13.24 -12.96
C ARG A 216 15.55 12.62 -13.89
N LEU A 217 15.47 11.32 -14.15
CA LEU A 217 16.36 10.63 -15.09
C LEU A 217 16.00 11.07 -16.50
N THR A 218 16.96 11.62 -17.25
CA THR A 218 16.73 11.93 -18.66
C THR A 218 16.48 10.66 -19.47
N ARG A 219 15.77 10.80 -20.59
CA ARG A 219 15.46 9.69 -21.51
C ARG A 219 16.70 8.82 -21.70
N ARG A 220 16.62 7.56 -21.25
CA ARG A 220 17.72 6.60 -21.35
C ARG A 220 18.13 6.51 -22.83
N GLY A 221 19.41 6.79 -23.10
CA GLY A 221 19.96 6.59 -24.44
C GLY A 221 19.78 5.11 -24.84
N GLY A 222 19.70 4.82 -26.14
CA GLY A 222 19.54 3.46 -26.67
C GLY A 222 20.76 2.54 -26.46
N GLY A 223 21.57 2.79 -25.44
CA GLY A 223 22.72 1.97 -25.05
C GLY A 223 22.30 0.68 -24.33
N LEU A 224 23.21 -0.29 -24.30
CA LEU A 224 23.05 -1.50 -23.52
C LEU A 224 23.09 -1.13 -22.03
N GLN A 225 22.04 -1.44 -21.28
CA GLN A 225 22.05 -1.24 -19.83
C GLN A 225 23.01 -2.26 -19.20
N MET A 226 23.98 -1.78 -18.43
CA MET A 226 25.07 -2.59 -17.90
C MET A 226 24.81 -2.93 -16.43
N ALA A 227 24.92 -4.21 -16.10
CA ALA A 227 24.97 -4.63 -14.70
C ALA A 227 26.25 -4.12 -14.04
N LYS A 228 26.17 -3.71 -12.77
CA LYS A 228 27.31 -3.22 -11.99
C LYS A 228 27.65 -4.18 -10.85
N PRO A 229 28.94 -4.54 -10.68
CA PRO A 229 29.36 -5.39 -9.58
C PRO A 229 29.42 -4.61 -8.27
N ILE A 230 29.10 -5.29 -7.17
CA ILE A 230 29.43 -4.89 -5.81
C ILE A 230 30.11 -6.07 -5.12
N LYS A 231 31.26 -5.80 -4.51
CA LYS A 231 31.95 -6.76 -3.67
C LYS A 231 31.37 -6.71 -2.27
N LEU A 232 30.99 -7.86 -1.75
CA LEU A 232 30.34 -7.99 -0.45
C LEU A 232 31.01 -9.10 0.34
N GLN A 233 31.47 -8.78 1.55
CA GLN A 233 31.84 -9.79 2.54
C GLN A 233 30.56 -10.31 3.18
N VAL A 234 30.15 -11.51 2.81
CA VAL A 234 28.95 -12.17 3.33
C VAL A 234 29.31 -12.87 4.64
N GLU A 235 28.64 -12.46 5.72
CA GLU A 235 28.75 -13.11 7.02
C GLU A 235 27.75 -14.27 7.17
N ALA A 236 28.09 -15.20 8.06
CA ALA A 236 27.19 -16.27 8.44
C ALA A 236 25.91 -15.73 9.09
N ASN A 237 24.80 -16.42 8.87
CA ASN A 237 23.48 -16.10 9.44
C ASN A 237 23.07 -14.64 9.23
N THR A 238 23.40 -14.05 8.08
CA THR A 238 23.14 -12.64 7.78
C THR A 238 22.50 -12.50 6.40
N VAL A 239 21.53 -11.61 6.27
CA VAL A 239 20.94 -11.22 5.00
C VAL A 239 21.29 -9.77 4.65
N TYR A 240 21.74 -9.57 3.42
CA TYR A 240 22.08 -8.27 2.84
C TYR A 240 21.04 -7.87 1.81
N TYR A 241 20.34 -6.77 2.07
CA TYR A 241 19.34 -6.24 1.17
C TYR A 241 19.96 -5.22 0.22
N MET A 242 19.85 -5.51 -1.06
CA MET A 242 20.49 -4.73 -2.12
C MET A 242 19.50 -3.75 -2.77
N ALA A 243 20.01 -2.64 -3.28
CA ALA A 243 19.27 -1.66 -4.05
C ALA A 243 20.14 -1.02 -5.12
N ALA A 244 19.49 -0.39 -6.10
CA ALA A 244 20.13 0.57 -6.98
C ALA A 244 19.97 1.98 -6.38
N LYS A 245 21.07 2.63 -6.05
CA LYS A 245 21.08 4.01 -5.58
C LYS A 245 21.20 4.94 -6.77
N PHE A 246 20.19 5.79 -6.95
CA PHE A 246 20.22 6.86 -7.95
C PHE A 246 21.14 8.00 -7.46
N ILE A 247 21.91 8.57 -8.38
CA ILE A 247 22.85 9.67 -8.14
C ILE A 247 22.32 10.88 -8.92
N PRO A 248 21.52 11.76 -8.29
CA PRO A 248 20.85 12.88 -8.96
C PRO A 248 21.81 13.81 -9.71
N GLU A 249 23.03 13.99 -9.19
CA GLU A 249 24.07 14.84 -9.78
C GLU A 249 24.57 14.28 -11.12
N LYS A 250 24.47 12.96 -11.31
CA LYS A 250 24.89 12.24 -12.52
C LYS A 250 23.73 11.81 -13.39
N ARG A 251 22.53 12.36 -13.19
CA ARG A 251 21.30 12.01 -13.94
C ARG A 251 21.42 12.08 -15.47
N PHE A 252 22.37 12.84 -15.99
CA PHE A 252 22.64 12.98 -17.43
C PHE A 252 23.72 12.00 -17.94
N ASP A 253 24.43 11.30 -17.06
CA ASP A 253 25.46 10.31 -17.41
C ASP A 253 24.83 8.95 -17.74
N THR A 254 23.97 8.92 -18.76
CA THR A 254 23.21 7.72 -19.15
C THR A 254 23.97 6.81 -20.11
N PHE A 255 25.06 7.27 -20.73
CA PHE A 255 25.81 6.46 -21.71
C PHE A 255 26.67 5.38 -21.06
N LYS A 256 27.18 5.63 -19.85
CA LYS A 256 27.99 4.67 -19.05
C LYS A 256 27.28 4.24 -17.77
N ASP A 257 25.96 4.45 -17.72
CA ASP A 257 25.15 4.21 -16.53
C ASP A 257 25.65 4.93 -15.27
N GLY A 258 26.38 6.06 -15.39
CA GLY A 258 26.98 6.77 -14.26
C GLY A 258 25.98 7.38 -13.28
N PHE A 259 24.69 7.42 -13.66
CA PHE A 259 23.58 7.92 -12.85
C PHE A 259 23.19 7.03 -11.66
N TRP A 260 23.79 5.84 -11.49
CA TRP A 260 23.44 4.95 -10.38
C TRP A 260 24.62 4.10 -9.88
N GLU A 261 24.50 3.56 -8.67
CA GLU A 261 25.45 2.60 -8.09
C GLU A 261 24.73 1.49 -7.28
N PRO A 262 25.25 0.25 -7.25
CA PRO A 262 24.71 -0.80 -6.39
C PRO A 262 25.09 -0.52 -4.93
N VAL A 263 24.14 -0.73 -4.00
CA VAL A 263 24.38 -0.55 -2.57
C VAL A 263 23.69 -1.63 -1.75
N VAL A 264 24.27 -1.95 -0.59
CA VAL A 264 23.56 -2.61 0.51
C VAL A 264 22.86 -1.52 1.31
N TRP A 265 21.53 -1.55 1.38
CA TRP A 265 20.77 -0.51 2.09
C TRP A 265 20.23 -0.96 3.46
N LYS A 266 20.23 -2.27 3.72
CA LYS A 266 19.85 -2.88 5.00
C LYS A 266 20.58 -4.21 5.19
N VAL A 267 20.96 -4.50 6.43
CA VAL A 267 21.52 -5.78 6.86
C VAL A 267 20.69 -6.26 8.04
N ALA A 268 20.36 -7.56 8.07
CA ALA A 268 19.61 -8.15 9.16
C ALA A 268 20.13 -9.56 9.49
N PRO A 269 20.03 -10.01 10.75
CA PRO A 269 20.33 -11.39 11.10
C PRO A 269 19.31 -12.35 10.45
N LYS A 270 19.76 -13.49 9.94
CA LYS A 270 18.90 -14.57 9.41
C LYS A 270 19.59 -15.92 9.45
N THR A 271 19.10 -16.83 10.26
CA THR A 271 19.64 -18.19 10.40
C THR A 271 19.61 -18.99 9.10
N CYS A 272 20.61 -19.84 8.92
CA CYS A 272 20.71 -20.77 7.81
C CYS A 272 19.86 -22.01 8.05
N ASP A 273 18.62 -21.95 7.58
CA ASP A 273 17.78 -23.15 7.36
C ASP A 273 18.34 -24.01 6.21
#